data_AF-A0A962PDK8-F1
#
_entry.id   AF-A0A962PDK8-F1
#
_cell.length_a   1.000
_cell.length_b   1.000
_cell.length_c   1.000
_cell.angle_alpha   90.00
_cell.angle_beta   90.00
_cell.angle_gamma   90.00
#
_symmetry.space_group_name_H-M   'P 1'
#
loop_
_entity.id
_entity.type
_entity.pdbx_description
1 polymer ?
#
loop_
_entity_poly.entity_id
_entity_poly.type
_entity_poly.pdbx_seq_one_letter_code
_entity_poly.pdbx_strand_id
1 'polypeptide(L)' 'APGQYTEAVVLSEALETLCRNVPPSLMLALAQTEKHEKARRMAIMREQGLSEVEAAEQVAHEIDRARGIHRAR' A
#
# COMPACT_ATOMS: atom_id res chain seq x y z
N ALA A 1 -6.84 -8.22 3.68
CA ALA A 1 -7.79 -7.42 2.86
C ALA A 1 -7.04 -6.84 1.66
N PRO A 2 -7.72 -6.39 0.58
CA PRO A 2 -7.07 -5.76 -0.57
C PRO A 2 -6.15 -4.60 -0.13
N GLY A 3 -5.00 -4.43 -0.78
CA GLY A 3 -4.04 -3.34 -0.50
C GLY A 3 -3.12 -3.55 0.71
N GLN A 4 -3.14 -4.72 1.36
CA GLN A 4 -2.28 -5.02 2.52
C GLN A 4 -1.04 -5.85 2.20
N TYR A 5 -0.87 -6.34 0.98
CA TYR A 5 0.27 -7.14 0.54
C TYR A 5 0.27 -7.18 -0.98
N THR A 6 1.40 -7.56 -1.59
CA THR A 6 1.45 -7.94 -3.00
C THR A 6 1.50 -9.47 -3.10
N GLU A 7 0.83 -10.01 -4.11
CA GLU A 7 0.84 -11.44 -4.39
C GLU A 7 1.79 -11.73 -5.55
N ALA A 8 2.52 -12.83 -5.45
CA ALA A 8 3.39 -13.32 -6.49
C ALA A 8 3.21 -14.83 -6.64
N VAL A 9 3.44 -15.33 -7.84
CA VAL A 9 3.45 -16.77 -8.12
C VAL A 9 4.87 -17.16 -8.49
N VAL A 10 5.38 -18.21 -7.87
CA VAL A 10 6.64 -18.85 -8.27
C VAL A 10 6.29 -20.17 -8.93
N LEU A 11 6.65 -20.32 -10.20
CA LEU A 11 6.48 -21.54 -10.98
C LEU A 11 7.86 -21.99 -11.47
N SER A 12 8.26 -23.19 -11.06
CA SER A 12 9.51 -23.83 -11.47
C SER A 12 9.36 -25.34 -11.41
N GLU A 13 10.28 -26.09 -12.03
CA GLU A 13 10.26 -27.56 -12.01
C GLU A 13 10.32 -28.14 -10.58
N ALA A 14 11.00 -27.46 -9.65
CA ALA A 14 11.21 -27.94 -8.28
C ALA A 14 10.22 -27.36 -7.26
N LEU A 15 9.52 -26.27 -7.59
CA LEU A 15 8.68 -25.53 -6.66
C LEU A 15 7.59 -24.74 -7.38
N GLU A 16 6.34 -24.98 -6.95
CA GLU A 16 5.17 -24.19 -7.30
C GLU A 16 4.56 -23.64 -6.02
N THR A 17 4.49 -22.32 -5.89
CA THR A 17 3.95 -21.70 -4.67
C THR A 17 3.36 -20.31 -4.91
N LEU A 18 2.43 -19.93 -4.03
CA LEU A 18 1.88 -18.59 -3.92
C LEU A 18 2.56 -17.86 -2.78
N CYS A 19 3.15 -16.72 -3.10
CA CYS A 19 3.86 -15.86 -2.15
C CYS A 19 3.02 -14.62 -1.85
N ARG A 20 2.98 -14.24 -0.57
CA ARG A 20 2.50 -12.91 -0.15
C ARG A 20 3.69 -12.12 0.37
N ASN A 21 4.08 -11.09 -0.37
CA ASN A 21 5.06 -10.14 0.11
C ASN A 21 4.34 -9.04 0.91
N VAL A 22 4.80 -8.80 2.14
CA VAL A 22 4.22 -7.81 3.06
C VAL A 22 5.24 -6.67 3.28
N PRO A 23 5.50 -5.82 2.27
CA PRO A 23 6.48 -4.76 2.41
C PRO A 23 5.96 -3.64 3.33
N PRO A 24 6.83 -2.72 3.78
CA PRO A 24 6.43 -1.55 4.54
C PRO A 24 5.29 -0.79 3.86
N SER A 25 4.34 -0.28 4.64
CA SER A 25 3.10 0.31 4.10
C SER A 25 3.33 1.51 3.20
N LEU A 26 4.39 2.30 3.44
CA LEU A 26 4.78 3.40 2.57
C LEU A 26 5.19 2.94 1.18
N MET A 27 5.93 1.83 1.09
CA MET A 27 6.30 1.25 -0.19
C MET A 27 5.07 0.79 -0.97
N LEU A 28 4.09 0.19 -0.31
CA LEU A 28 2.81 -0.14 -0.96
C LEU A 28 2.10 1.11 -1.46
N ALA A 29 1.93 2.13 -0.63
CA ALA A 29 1.22 3.36 -0.97
C ALA A 29 1.83 4.10 -2.18
N LEU A 30 3.17 4.09 -2.28
CA LEU A 30 3.90 4.66 -3.41
C LEU A 30 3.79 3.81 -4.67
N ALA A 31 3.71 2.48 -4.54
CA ALA A 31 3.58 1.56 -5.67
C ALA A 31 2.15 1.52 -6.25
N GLN A 32 1.17 2.15 -5.61
CA GLN A 32 -0.22 2.19 -6.08
C GLN A 32 -0.38 2.98 -7.38
N THR A 33 -0.70 2.27 -8.47
CA THR A 33 -0.83 2.82 -9.82
C THR A 33 -2.25 2.80 -10.38
N GLU A 34 -3.19 2.12 -9.72
CA GLU A 34 -4.55 1.94 -10.23
C GLU A 34 -5.34 3.25 -10.22
N LYS A 35 -6.30 3.39 -11.15
CA LYS A 35 -7.08 4.63 -11.30
C LYS A 35 -7.79 5.05 -10.01
N HIS A 36 -8.36 4.09 -9.28
CA HIS A 36 -9.09 4.36 -8.04
C HIS A 36 -8.13 4.72 -6.88
N GLU A 37 -6.93 4.13 -6.85
CA GLU A 37 -5.90 4.49 -5.87
C GLU A 37 -5.36 5.90 -6.09
N LYS A 38 -5.08 6.26 -7.36
CA LYS A 38 -4.70 7.62 -7.74
C LYS A 38 -5.79 8.63 -7.42
N ALA A 39 -7.06 8.30 -7.70
CA ALA A 39 -8.19 9.17 -7.36
C ALA A 39 -8.31 9.40 -5.84
N ARG A 40 -8.10 8.36 -5.04
CA ARG A 40 -8.06 8.46 -3.58
C ARG A 40 -6.94 9.36 -3.09
N ARG A 41 -5.71 9.18 -3.63
CA ARG A 41 -4.57 10.04 -3.27
C ARG A 41 -4.83 11.50 -3.64
N MET A 42 -5.40 11.75 -4.81
CA MET A 42 -5.80 13.09 -5.25
C MET A 42 -6.87 13.71 -4.34
N ALA A 43 -7.82 12.92 -3.83
CA ALA A 43 -8.81 13.41 -2.88
C ALA A 43 -8.14 13.85 -1.57
N ILE A 44 -7.26 13.01 -1.00
CA ILE A 44 -6.49 13.32 0.21
C ILE A 44 -5.67 14.61 0.03
N MET A 45 -4.95 14.74 -1.09
CA MET A 45 -4.17 15.94 -1.40
C MET A 45 -5.05 17.20 -1.40
N ARG A 46 -6.24 17.14 -2.03
CA ARG A 46 -7.17 18.29 -2.10
C ARG A 46 -7.83 18.62 -0.77
N GLU A 47 -8.23 17.60 -0.02
CA GLU A 47 -8.92 17.76 1.27
C GLU A 47 -8.00 18.31 2.35
N GLN A 48 -6.72 17.93 2.34
CA GLN A 48 -5.76 18.25 3.40
C GLN A 48 -4.68 19.25 2.97
N GLY A 49 -4.64 19.66 1.70
CA GLY A 49 -3.63 20.57 1.16
C GLY A 49 -2.23 19.96 1.14
N LEU A 50 -2.13 18.64 0.99
CA LEU A 50 -0.87 17.88 1.06
C LEU A 50 -0.21 17.70 -0.30
N SER A 51 1.12 17.55 -0.30
CA SER A 51 1.87 17.05 -1.44
C SER A 51 1.53 15.60 -1.76
N GLU A 52 1.94 15.11 -2.94
CA GLU A 52 1.70 13.72 -3.33
C GLU A 52 2.36 12.72 -2.36
N VAL A 53 3.57 13.04 -1.88
CA VAL A 53 4.32 12.18 -0.95
C VAL A 53 3.63 12.13 0.40
N GLU A 54 3.24 13.28 0.96
CA GLU A 54 2.50 13.34 2.24
C GLU A 54 1.14 12.62 2.16
N ALA A 55 0.44 12.73 1.02
CA ALA A 55 -0.78 11.97 0.80
C ALA A 55 -0.52 10.46 0.71
N ALA A 56 0.60 10.02 0.14
CA ALA A 56 1.01 8.62 0.15
C ALA A 56 1.37 8.14 1.57
N GLU A 57 1.97 8.98 2.41
CA GLU A 57 2.21 8.68 3.83
C GLU A 57 0.90 8.50 4.61
N GLN A 58 -0.12 9.32 4.31
CA GLN A 58 -1.44 9.16 4.92
C GLN A 58 -2.08 7.82 4.51
N VAL A 59 -1.99 7.43 3.24
CA VAL A 59 -2.44 6.11 2.78
C VAL A 59 -1.65 4.99 3.45
N ALA A 60 -0.34 5.16 3.63
CA ALA A 60 0.50 4.20 4.34
C ALA A 60 0.07 4.03 5.80
N HIS A 61 -0.31 5.12 6.47
CA HIS A 61 -0.82 5.07 7.84
C HIS A 61 -2.14 4.30 7.93
N GLU A 62 -3.03 4.46 6.95
CA GLU A 62 -4.27 3.69 6.87
C GLU A 62 -4.01 2.20 6.64
N ILE A 63 -3.02 1.85 5.79
CA ILE A 63 -2.59 0.46 5.59
C ILE A 63 -2.02 -0.11 6.88
N ASP A 64 -1.19 0.65 7.61
CA ASP A 64 -0.66 0.25 8.93
C ASP A 64 -1.82 -0.03 9.91
N ARG A 65 -2.80 0.87 10.00
CA ARG A 65 -4.01 0.67 10.82
C ARG A 65 -4.78 -0.59 10.42
N ALA A 66 -4.95 -0.84 9.12
CA ALA A 66 -5.64 -2.02 8.61
C ALA A 66 -4.88 -3.34 8.87
N ARG A 67 -3.55 -3.25 9.07
CA ARG A 67 -2.67 -4.36 9.47
C ARG A 67 -2.53 -4.50 10.99
N GLY A 68 -3.14 -3.61 11.80
CA GLY A 68 -2.98 -3.59 13.25
C GLY A 68 -1.62 -3.04 13.73
N ILE A 69 -0.90 -2.33 12.86
CA ILE A 69 0.38 -1.70 13.19
C ILE A 69 0.10 -0.32 13.78
N HIS A 70 0.49 -0.12 15.03
CA HIS A 70 0.43 1.17 15.71
C HIS A 70 1.83 1.78 15.74
N ARG A 71 2.05 2.86 14.98
CA ARG A 71 3.29 3.63 15.10
C ARG A 71 3.26 4.40 16.41
N ALA A 72 4.27 4.21 17.24
CA ALA A 72 4.50 5.09 18.38
C ALA A 72 4.71 6.52 17.85
N ARG A 73 4.06 7.49 18.50
CA ARG A 73 4.14 8.90 18.14
C ARG A 73 5.50 9.48 18.52
#